data_AF-A0AAW1J7B0-F1
#
_entry.id   AF-A0AAW1J7B0-F1
#
_cell.length_a   1.000
_cell.length_b   1.000
_cell.length_c   1.000
_cell.angle_alpha   90.00
_cell.angle_beta   90.00
_cell.angle_gamma   90.00
#
_symmetry.space_group_name_H-M   'P 1'
#
loop_
_entity.id
_entity.type
_entity.pdbx_description
1 polymer ?
#
loop_
_entity_poly.entity_id
_entity_poly.type
_entity_poly.pdbx_seq_one_letter_code
_entity_poly.pdbx_strand_id
1 'polypeptide(L)'
;MEYLSRVLLVAQGFQGFRFHSLCRKFQLSHLFFADDLLMFCYGDLSSATLLLRAFLSFSEASGLRMNVQKSCLYANGVPAQVLQHICSAAGMKLASLPFSYLGVPITARKLSVLECFVLVEKYVLATLHNDWARIFILPKSIIKRIEDTCRNFLWRGSHIYISSPPVAWDHVCKEPEMGGLGIRKAYEWNIASVEKYIWWIASKKDHLWVKWINGIYLRGKDWRDMKCNVSSTWSWRRMCHVKEALMDGYMGDWWLKVGNEYSVQHGYQWLNCGGTIVPWGQFVWNRLGLPRQRFIAWMVMHQRLYTKARLARFGVGNDSLCCLCADAVETQVHLFFECIYSRKCIQIFLAKLGHFDGVLKLPEVIVDKMGREIQCRCRAVVSEHVLAKYDEWVIHLGC
;
A
#
# COMPACT_ATOMS: atom_id res chain seq x y z
N MET A 1 4.62 1.01 33.77
CA MET A 1 4.72 -0.09 32.78
C MET A 1 5.65 -1.22 33.24
N GLU A 2 6.86 -0.94 33.74
CA GLU A 2 7.75 -1.99 34.28
C GLU A 2 7.11 -2.80 35.42
N TYR A 3 6.38 -2.14 36.32
CA TYR A 3 5.60 -2.80 37.37
C TYR A 3 4.58 -3.81 36.81
N LEU A 4 3.82 -3.44 35.77
CA LEU A 4 2.89 -4.36 35.09
C LEU A 4 3.62 -5.55 34.49
N SER A 5 4.78 -5.31 33.86
CA SER A 5 5.61 -6.39 33.31
C SER A 5 6.03 -7.39 34.39
N ARG A 6 6.47 -6.92 35.56
CA ARG A 6 6.79 -7.78 36.72
C ARG A 6 5.58 -8.56 37.22
N VAL A 7 4.42 -7.92 37.35
CA VAL A 7 3.18 -8.58 37.80
C VAL A 7 2.76 -9.66 36.79
N LEU A 8 2.86 -9.39 35.49
CA LEU A 8 2.59 -10.38 34.43
C LEU A 8 3.62 -11.52 34.40
N LEU A 9 4.89 -11.27 34.71
CA LEU A 9 5.91 -12.31 34.84
C LEU A 9 5.63 -13.22 36.04
N VAL A 10 5.21 -12.67 37.18
CA VAL A 10 4.77 -13.46 38.34
C VAL A 10 3.54 -14.31 37.98
N ALA A 11 2.61 -13.76 37.19
CA ALA A 11 1.43 -14.49 36.70
C ALA A 11 1.81 -15.76 35.91
N GLN A 12 2.95 -15.77 35.22
CA GLN A 12 3.45 -16.92 34.46
C GLN A 12 3.89 -18.08 35.36
N GLY A 13 4.26 -17.81 36.62
CA GLY A 13 4.74 -18.81 37.56
C GLY A 13 3.63 -19.59 38.28
N PHE A 14 2.37 -19.17 38.15
CA PHE A 14 1.26 -19.87 38.79
C PHE A 14 0.89 -21.17 38.06
N GLN A 15 0.50 -22.18 38.85
CA GLN A 15 -0.05 -23.41 38.31
C GLN A 15 -1.31 -23.13 37.48
N GLY A 16 -1.34 -23.64 36.25
CA GLY A 16 -2.44 -23.44 35.31
C GLY A 16 -2.21 -22.33 34.27
N PHE A 17 -1.13 -21.55 34.36
CA PHE A 17 -0.74 -20.66 33.25
C PHE A 17 -0.03 -21.44 32.14
N ARG A 18 -0.48 -21.25 30.91
CA ARG A 18 0.17 -21.80 29.71
C ARG A 18 0.44 -20.70 28.70
N PHE A 19 1.64 -20.73 28.14
CA PHE A 19 2.01 -19.86 27.02
C PHE A 19 1.27 -20.24 25.75
N HIS A 20 1.00 -19.24 24.92
CA HIS A 20 0.61 -19.45 23.54
C HIS A 20 1.63 -20.37 22.85
N SER A 21 1.17 -21.26 21.96
CA SER A 21 2.00 -22.32 21.34
C SER A 21 3.28 -21.76 20.70
N LEU A 22 3.17 -20.63 20.00
CA LEU A 22 4.28 -19.94 19.34
C LEU A 22 5.15 -19.09 20.29
N CYS A 23 4.66 -18.76 21.48
CA CYS A 23 5.33 -17.89 22.44
C CYS A 23 6.08 -18.68 23.51
N ARG A 24 5.84 -19.98 23.63
CA ARG A 24 6.40 -20.86 24.67
C ARG A 24 7.92 -20.86 24.70
N LYS A 25 8.58 -20.92 23.52
CA LYS A 25 10.05 -20.94 23.42
C LYS A 25 10.69 -19.69 24.02
N PHE A 26 10.02 -18.54 23.92
CA PHE A 26 10.52 -17.24 24.36
C PHE A 26 9.91 -16.79 25.69
N GLN A 27 9.06 -17.61 26.31
CA GLN A 27 8.27 -17.25 27.50
C GLN A 27 7.57 -15.88 27.36
N LEU A 28 7.10 -15.59 26.14
CA LEU A 28 6.50 -14.29 25.83
C LEU A 28 5.04 -14.28 26.27
N SER A 29 4.68 -13.45 27.26
CA SER A 29 3.28 -13.23 27.66
C SER A 29 2.75 -11.85 27.31
N HIS A 30 3.63 -10.86 27.04
CA HIS A 30 3.19 -9.50 26.74
C HIS A 30 4.21 -8.71 25.92
N LEU A 31 3.73 -7.71 25.18
CA LEU A 31 4.52 -6.70 24.47
C LEU A 31 3.96 -5.31 24.75
N PHE A 32 4.84 -4.32 24.90
CA PHE A 32 4.49 -2.94 25.16
C PHE A 32 5.08 -2.00 24.13
N PHE A 33 4.28 -1.03 23.69
CA PHE A 33 4.76 0.17 23.04
C PHE A 33 3.93 1.36 23.50
N ALA A 34 4.54 2.27 24.28
CA ALA A 34 3.83 3.36 24.97
C ALA A 34 2.57 2.83 25.71
N ASP A 35 1.39 3.26 25.30
CA ASP A 35 0.10 2.87 25.89
C ASP A 35 -0.49 1.59 25.29
N ASP A 36 0.07 1.08 24.20
CA ASP A 36 -0.44 -0.10 23.49
C ASP A 36 0.17 -1.39 24.07
N LEU A 37 -0.68 -2.21 24.71
CA LEU A 37 -0.33 -3.50 25.31
C LEU A 37 -0.93 -4.67 24.50
N LEU A 38 -0.09 -5.64 24.14
CA LEU A 38 -0.52 -6.95 23.65
C LEU A 38 -0.23 -8.02 24.69
N MET A 39 -1.23 -8.83 25.03
CA MET A 39 -1.09 -9.97 25.95
C MET A 39 -1.31 -11.29 25.21
N PHE A 40 -0.47 -12.28 25.51
CA PHE A 40 -0.45 -13.59 24.87
C PHE A 40 -0.57 -14.70 25.92
N CYS A 41 -1.54 -15.60 25.73
CA CYS A 41 -1.73 -16.80 26.54
C CYS A 41 -2.23 -17.95 25.68
N TYR A 42 -2.23 -19.16 26.26
CA TYR A 42 -2.94 -20.29 25.69
C TYR A 42 -4.46 -20.04 25.70
N GLY A 43 -5.17 -20.64 24.74
CA GLY A 43 -6.61 -20.47 24.57
C GLY A 43 -7.46 -21.23 25.59
N ASP A 44 -7.18 -21.07 26.88
CA ASP A 44 -7.95 -21.64 27.98
C ASP A 44 -8.33 -20.57 29.01
N LEU A 45 -9.38 -20.86 29.78
CA LEU A 45 -9.90 -19.91 30.76
C LEU A 45 -8.87 -19.62 31.86
N SER A 46 -8.15 -20.64 32.32
CA SER A 46 -7.13 -20.51 33.37
C SER A 46 -6.04 -19.50 33.02
N SER A 47 -5.41 -19.62 31.84
CA SER A 47 -4.33 -18.70 31.46
C SER A 47 -4.85 -17.28 31.23
N ALA A 48 -6.01 -17.14 30.58
CA ALA A 48 -6.61 -15.83 30.33
C ALA A 48 -7.00 -15.13 31.64
N THR A 49 -7.62 -15.83 32.58
CA THR A 49 -8.00 -15.28 33.88
C THR A 49 -6.78 -14.86 34.69
N LEU A 50 -5.68 -15.62 34.65
CA LEU A 50 -4.45 -15.26 35.37
C LEU A 50 -3.83 -13.95 34.84
N LEU A 51 -3.78 -13.76 33.51
CA LEU A 51 -3.30 -12.48 32.94
C LEU A 51 -4.24 -11.31 33.23
N LEU A 52 -5.55 -11.54 33.14
CA LEU A 52 -6.54 -10.50 33.45
C LEU A 52 -6.48 -10.09 34.91
N ARG A 53 -6.34 -11.04 35.85
CA ARG A 53 -6.15 -10.75 37.28
C ARG A 53 -4.87 -9.95 37.53
N ALA A 54 -3.76 -10.37 36.91
CA ALA A 54 -2.50 -9.63 36.98
C ALA A 54 -2.65 -8.18 36.48
N PHE A 55 -3.39 -7.98 35.38
CA PHE A 55 -3.70 -6.65 34.86
C PHE A 55 -4.62 -5.85 35.79
N LEU A 56 -5.62 -6.48 36.41
CA LEU A 56 -6.51 -5.82 37.38
C LEU A 56 -5.76 -5.39 38.64
N SER A 57 -4.89 -6.24 39.20
CA SER A 57 -4.05 -5.86 40.34
C SER A 57 -3.14 -4.67 40.00
N PHE A 58 -2.63 -4.60 38.77
CA PHE A 58 -1.92 -3.42 38.28
C PHE A 58 -2.84 -2.18 38.21
N SER A 59 -4.05 -2.34 37.67
CA SER A 59 -5.04 -1.27 37.53
C SER A 59 -5.42 -0.66 38.88
N GLU A 60 -5.59 -1.49 39.91
CA GLU A 60 -5.86 -1.08 41.28
C GLU A 60 -4.66 -0.32 41.89
N ALA A 61 -3.44 -0.82 41.69
CA ALA A 61 -2.24 -0.19 42.24
C ALA A 61 -1.84 1.12 41.55
N SER A 62 -2.04 1.22 40.22
CA SER A 62 -1.60 2.38 39.43
C SER A 62 -2.70 3.40 39.17
N GLY A 63 -3.97 3.07 39.45
CA GLY A 63 -5.14 3.87 39.10
C GLY A 63 -5.45 3.94 37.59
N LEU A 64 -4.67 3.27 36.74
CA LEU A 64 -4.90 3.25 35.29
C LEU A 64 -5.95 2.20 34.95
N ARG A 65 -6.92 2.53 34.09
CA ARG A 65 -8.01 1.62 33.73
C ARG A 65 -7.93 1.20 32.26
N MET A 66 -8.30 -0.05 31.99
CA MET A 66 -8.44 -0.55 30.63
C MET A 66 -9.55 0.20 29.89
N ASN A 67 -9.27 0.67 28.68
CA ASN A 67 -10.31 1.17 27.78
C ASN A 67 -10.99 -0.01 27.09
N VAL A 68 -12.11 -0.46 27.64
CA VAL A 68 -12.87 -1.62 27.15
C VAL A 68 -13.43 -1.42 25.73
N GLN A 69 -13.65 -0.17 25.31
CA GLN A 69 -14.13 0.12 23.95
C GLN A 69 -13.02 -0.02 22.89
N LYS A 70 -11.76 0.21 23.28
CA LYS A 70 -10.59 0.06 22.39
C LYS A 70 -9.92 -1.32 22.50
N SER A 71 -10.15 -2.04 23.58
CA SER A 71 -9.51 -3.33 23.86
C SER A 71 -10.31 -4.47 23.24
N CYS A 72 -9.63 -5.37 22.53
CA CYS A 72 -10.25 -6.48 21.81
C CYS A 72 -9.52 -7.79 22.08
N LEU A 73 -10.28 -8.89 22.04
CA LEU A 73 -9.73 -10.24 22.13
C LEU A 73 -9.62 -10.85 20.73
N TYR A 74 -8.47 -11.47 20.44
CA TYR A 74 -8.21 -12.18 19.19
C TYR A 74 -7.84 -13.63 19.51
N ALA A 75 -8.46 -14.57 18.81
CA ALA A 75 -8.18 -15.99 18.98
C ALA A 75 -8.34 -16.74 17.66
N ASN A 76 -7.59 -17.84 17.52
CA ASN A 76 -7.71 -18.76 16.41
C ASN A 76 -7.57 -20.20 16.93
N GLY A 77 -8.42 -21.12 16.44
CA GLY A 77 -8.40 -22.52 16.85
C GLY A 77 -8.89 -22.80 18.28
N VAL A 78 -9.66 -21.89 18.88
CA VAL A 78 -10.26 -22.06 20.23
C VAL A 78 -11.76 -22.33 20.12
N PRO A 79 -12.33 -23.31 20.86
CA PRO A 79 -13.76 -23.57 20.83
C PRO A 79 -14.60 -22.35 21.23
N ALA A 80 -15.73 -22.13 20.54
CA ALA A 80 -16.59 -20.96 20.73
C ALA A 80 -17.10 -20.81 22.18
N GLN A 81 -17.38 -21.92 22.87
CA GLN A 81 -17.80 -21.94 24.27
C GLN A 81 -16.74 -21.31 25.19
N VAL A 82 -15.47 -21.71 25.01
CA VAL A 82 -14.35 -21.18 25.80
C VAL A 82 -14.14 -19.69 25.53
N LEU A 83 -14.27 -19.26 24.26
CA LEU A 83 -14.17 -17.84 23.90
C LEU A 83 -15.27 -16.99 24.54
N GLN A 84 -16.50 -17.48 24.61
CA GLN A 84 -17.58 -16.78 25.32
C GLN A 84 -17.24 -16.59 26.81
N HIS A 85 -16.77 -17.62 27.49
CA HIS A 85 -16.36 -17.52 28.89
C HIS A 85 -15.22 -16.51 29.11
N ILE A 86 -14.21 -16.50 28.24
CA ILE A 86 -13.10 -15.55 28.32
C ILE A 86 -13.58 -14.12 28.04
N CYS A 87 -14.43 -13.92 27.02
CA CYS A 87 -15.01 -12.61 26.73
C CYS A 87 -15.84 -12.06 27.89
N SER A 88 -16.66 -12.91 28.53
CA SER A 88 -17.42 -12.52 29.73
C SER A 88 -16.51 -12.16 30.91
N ALA A 89 -15.42 -12.89 31.13
CA ALA A 89 -14.46 -12.59 32.20
C ALA A 89 -13.64 -11.32 31.93
N ALA A 90 -13.33 -11.03 30.65
CA ALA A 90 -12.53 -9.88 30.24
C ALA A 90 -13.34 -8.59 30.04
N GLY A 91 -14.65 -8.71 29.81
CA GLY A 91 -15.51 -7.60 29.38
C GLY A 91 -15.20 -7.08 27.97
N MET A 92 -14.39 -7.79 27.18
CA MET A 92 -13.91 -7.35 25.85
C MET A 92 -14.69 -8.00 24.71
N LYS A 93 -14.79 -7.28 23.58
CA LYS A 93 -15.37 -7.83 22.35
C LYS A 93 -14.38 -8.78 21.66
N LEU A 94 -14.89 -9.89 21.13
CA LEU A 94 -14.15 -10.74 20.22
C LEU A 94 -14.02 -10.03 18.86
N ALA A 95 -12.79 -9.82 18.40
CA ALA A 95 -12.50 -9.23 17.10
C ALA A 95 -11.86 -10.27 16.17
N SER A 96 -12.01 -10.07 14.86
CA SER A 96 -11.40 -10.91 13.84
C SER A 96 -10.06 -10.33 13.37
N LEU A 97 -9.16 -11.21 12.91
CA LEU A 97 -7.98 -10.80 12.17
C LEU A 97 -8.38 -10.35 10.74
N PRO A 98 -7.68 -9.38 10.13
CA PRO A 98 -6.51 -8.65 10.64
C PRO A 98 -6.87 -7.43 11.51
N PHE A 99 -5.96 -7.01 12.41
CA PHE A 99 -6.09 -5.78 13.20
C PHE A 99 -4.85 -4.90 13.10
N SER A 100 -4.99 -3.59 13.36
CA SER A 100 -3.87 -2.64 13.30
C SER A 100 -3.17 -2.51 14.65
N TYR A 101 -1.85 -2.68 14.67
CA TYR A 101 -0.99 -2.42 15.83
C TYR A 101 0.14 -1.48 15.40
N LEU A 102 0.29 -0.33 16.08
CA LEU A 102 1.25 0.72 15.70
C LEU A 102 1.12 1.17 14.23
N GLY A 103 -0.10 1.15 13.71
CA GLY A 103 -0.41 1.42 12.31
C GLY A 103 -0.19 0.24 11.35
N VAL A 104 0.47 -0.84 11.76
CA VAL A 104 0.73 -2.00 10.90
C VAL A 104 -0.40 -3.04 11.03
N PRO A 105 -1.02 -3.50 9.94
CA PRO A 105 -2.00 -4.57 10.00
C PRO A 105 -1.30 -5.89 10.33
N ILE A 106 -1.63 -6.47 11.49
CA ILE A 106 -1.25 -7.82 11.89
C ILE A 106 -2.24 -8.80 11.26
N THR A 107 -1.75 -9.62 10.35
CA THR A 107 -2.52 -10.67 9.66
C THR A 107 -1.89 -12.04 9.92
N ALA A 108 -2.71 -13.09 9.96
CA ALA A 108 -2.25 -14.48 10.05
C ALA A 108 -1.86 -15.06 8.67
N ARG A 109 -2.11 -14.33 7.58
CA ARG A 109 -1.80 -14.75 6.21
C ARG A 109 -0.62 -13.97 5.67
N LYS A 110 0.03 -14.50 4.63
CA LYS A 110 1.04 -13.73 3.89
C LYS A 110 0.40 -12.45 3.34
N LEU A 111 1.07 -11.31 3.53
CA LEU A 111 0.60 -10.03 3.03
C LEU A 111 0.43 -10.09 1.50
N SER A 112 -0.71 -9.62 1.04
CA SER A 112 -0.98 -9.41 -0.38
C SER A 112 -0.20 -8.20 -0.89
N VAL A 113 0.05 -8.17 -2.21
CA VAL A 113 0.73 -7.04 -2.88
C VAL A 113 0.02 -5.70 -2.61
N LEU A 114 -1.30 -5.70 -2.45
CA LEU A 114 -2.07 -4.50 -2.13
C LEU A 114 -1.88 -4.03 -0.70
N GLU A 115 -1.80 -4.95 0.26
CA GLU A 115 -1.46 -4.60 1.63
C GLU A 115 -0.02 -4.07 1.71
N CYS A 116 0.90 -4.67 0.95
CA CYS A 116 2.26 -4.16 0.79
C CYS A 116 2.29 -2.76 0.16
N PHE A 117 1.44 -2.49 -0.85
CA PHE A 117 1.29 -1.17 -1.47
C PHE A 117 0.91 -0.11 -0.43
N VAL A 118 -0.14 -0.38 0.37
CA VAL A 118 -0.58 0.55 1.43
C VAL A 118 0.53 0.80 2.44
N LEU A 119 1.30 -0.23 2.79
CA LEU A 119 2.42 -0.10 3.73
C LEU A 119 3.55 0.79 3.18
N VAL A 120 3.96 0.56 1.93
CA VAL A 120 4.99 1.34 1.26
C VAL A 120 4.59 2.80 1.14
N GLU A 121 3.36 3.06 0.68
CA GLU A 121 2.88 4.43 0.47
C GLU A 121 2.71 5.17 1.81
N LYS A 122 2.00 4.56 2.77
CA LYS A 122 1.57 5.25 3.99
C LYS A 122 2.64 5.36 5.06
N TYR A 123 3.59 4.42 5.14
CA TYR A 123 4.57 4.40 6.23
C TYR A 123 5.99 4.68 5.78
N VAL A 124 6.43 4.14 4.63
CA VAL A 124 7.81 4.34 4.19
C VAL A 124 7.94 5.67 3.47
N LEU A 125 7.16 5.85 2.40
CA LEU A 125 7.26 7.04 1.56
C LEU A 125 6.69 8.27 2.25
N ALA A 126 5.52 8.16 2.91
CA ALA A 126 4.94 9.32 3.60
C ALA A 126 5.82 9.85 4.73
N THR A 127 6.41 8.99 5.57
CA THR A 127 7.33 9.43 6.64
C THR A 127 8.59 10.06 6.05
N LEU A 128 9.19 9.42 5.03
CA LEU A 128 10.34 9.99 4.33
C LEU A 128 10.03 11.37 3.74
N HIS A 129 8.85 11.53 3.13
CA HIS A 129 8.39 12.77 2.53
C HIS A 129 8.03 13.87 3.55
N ASN A 130 7.53 13.50 4.72
CA ASN A 130 7.09 14.47 5.73
C ASN A 130 8.22 14.98 6.62
N ASP A 131 9.33 14.24 6.73
CA ASP A 131 10.48 14.60 7.57
C ASP A 131 11.66 15.13 6.73
N TRP A 132 12.61 14.26 6.40
CA TRP A 132 13.90 14.63 5.81
C TRP A 132 13.79 15.11 4.37
N ALA A 133 12.97 14.45 3.55
CA ALA A 133 12.82 14.81 2.14
C ALA A 133 12.00 16.08 1.93
N ARG A 134 11.44 16.66 2.99
CA ARG A 134 10.89 18.01 2.93
C ARG A 134 12.00 19.05 2.96
N ILE A 135 13.02 18.87 3.80
CA ILE A 135 14.03 19.90 4.09
C ILE A 135 15.25 19.76 3.17
N PHE A 136 15.66 18.52 2.88
CA PHE A 136 16.88 18.23 2.15
C PHE A 136 16.60 17.42 0.89
N ILE A 137 17.39 17.69 -0.15
CA ILE A 137 17.39 16.86 -1.35
C ILE A 137 18.25 15.64 -1.05
N LEU A 138 17.63 14.47 -0.99
CA LEU A 138 18.34 13.25 -0.63
C LEU A 138 19.24 12.79 -1.80
N PRO A 139 20.38 12.15 -1.52
CA PRO A 139 21.23 11.61 -2.57
C PRO A 139 20.47 10.58 -3.43
N LYS A 140 20.63 10.67 -4.76
CA LYS A 140 19.97 9.76 -5.72
C LYS A 140 20.25 8.28 -5.42
N SER A 141 21.44 7.96 -4.93
CA SER A 141 21.82 6.59 -4.55
C SER A 141 20.99 6.04 -3.39
N ILE A 142 20.68 6.87 -2.40
CA ILE A 142 19.84 6.51 -1.25
C ILE A 142 18.39 6.34 -1.70
N ILE A 143 17.87 7.29 -2.48
CA ILE A 143 16.50 7.18 -3.01
C ILE A 143 16.35 5.91 -3.85
N LYS A 144 17.32 5.63 -4.74
CA LYS A 144 17.30 4.40 -5.53
C LYS A 144 17.27 3.15 -4.67
N ARG A 145 18.05 3.08 -3.58
CA ARG A 145 18.00 1.94 -2.63
C ARG A 145 16.64 1.80 -1.96
N ILE A 146 16.00 2.91 -1.61
CA ILE A 146 14.67 2.91 -1.00
C ILE A 146 13.64 2.43 -2.02
N GLU A 147 13.65 2.98 -3.23
CA GLU A 147 12.76 2.55 -4.32
C GLU A 147 12.98 1.09 -4.71
N ASP A 148 14.23 0.61 -4.73
CA ASP A 148 14.55 -0.80 -4.95
C ASP A 148 13.95 -1.69 -3.85
N THR A 149 14.02 -1.25 -2.59
CA THR A 149 13.43 -1.96 -1.45
C THR A 149 11.91 -1.97 -1.53
N CYS A 150 11.29 -0.81 -1.79
CA CYS A 150 9.84 -0.67 -1.98
C CYS A 150 9.34 -1.54 -3.14
N ARG A 151 10.07 -1.57 -4.25
CA ARG A 151 9.78 -2.41 -5.42
C ARG A 151 9.84 -3.90 -5.06
N ASN A 152 10.92 -4.35 -4.42
CA ASN A 152 11.06 -5.76 -4.05
C ASN A 152 9.96 -6.16 -3.05
N PHE A 153 9.67 -5.30 -2.07
CA PHE A 153 8.66 -5.55 -1.07
C PHE A 153 7.25 -5.60 -1.68
N LEU A 154 6.92 -4.69 -2.59
CA LEU A 154 5.62 -4.68 -3.29
C LEU A 154 5.37 -6.02 -3.99
N TRP A 155 6.35 -6.54 -4.72
CA TRP A 155 6.14 -7.71 -5.57
C TRP A 155 6.34 -9.06 -4.86
N ARG A 156 7.17 -9.13 -3.81
CA ARG A 156 7.56 -10.39 -3.17
C ARG A 156 7.34 -10.42 -1.66
N GLY A 157 7.03 -9.30 -1.03
CA GLY A 157 6.97 -9.18 0.43
C GLY A 157 8.33 -9.29 1.11
N SER A 158 9.44 -9.09 0.37
CA SER A 158 10.82 -9.16 0.88
C SER A 158 11.66 -8.01 0.34
N HIS A 159 12.68 -7.60 1.08
CA HIS A 159 13.62 -6.56 0.68
C HIS A 159 14.74 -7.07 -0.25
N ILE A 160 14.95 -8.40 -0.30
CA ILE A 160 16.04 -9.02 -1.05
C ILE A 160 15.73 -9.01 -2.55
N TYR A 161 16.72 -8.62 -3.36
CA TYR A 161 16.64 -8.68 -4.81
C TYR A 161 16.84 -10.13 -5.27
N ILE A 162 15.78 -10.74 -5.80
CA ILE A 162 15.81 -12.14 -6.27
C ILE A 162 15.50 -12.22 -7.76
N SER A 163 14.56 -11.41 -8.26
CA SER A 163 14.14 -11.45 -9.66
C SER A 163 13.57 -10.11 -10.12
N SER A 164 13.68 -9.82 -11.42
CA SER A 164 13.03 -8.68 -12.05
C SER A 164 11.51 -8.68 -11.82
N PRO A 165 10.91 -7.55 -11.42
CA PRO A 165 9.48 -7.46 -11.18
C PRO A 165 8.67 -7.51 -12.49
N PRO A 166 7.37 -7.86 -12.43
CA PRO A 166 6.53 -7.97 -13.63
C PRO A 166 6.34 -6.64 -14.37
N VAL A 167 6.19 -5.54 -13.63
CA VAL A 167 5.98 -4.19 -14.16
C VAL A 167 7.12 -3.29 -13.69
N ALA A 168 7.66 -2.48 -14.61
CA ALA A 168 8.72 -1.53 -14.32
C ALA A 168 8.27 -0.50 -13.28
N TRP A 169 9.18 -0.11 -12.36
CA TRP A 169 8.85 0.82 -11.28
C TRP A 169 8.33 2.16 -11.79
N ASP A 170 8.89 2.67 -12.88
CA ASP A 170 8.40 3.90 -13.53
C ASP A 170 6.94 3.81 -13.98
N HIS A 171 6.48 2.64 -14.41
CA HIS A 171 5.07 2.41 -14.77
C HIS A 171 4.19 2.23 -13.53
N VAL A 172 4.71 1.61 -12.47
CA VAL A 172 4.00 1.49 -11.18
C VAL A 172 3.73 2.88 -10.59
N CYS A 173 4.68 3.81 -10.73
CA CYS A 173 4.58 5.14 -10.16
C CYS A 173 3.69 6.12 -10.94
N LYS A 174 3.26 5.77 -12.15
CA LYS A 174 2.31 6.59 -12.93
C LYS A 174 0.97 6.69 -12.19
N GLU A 175 0.23 7.77 -12.45
CA GLU A 175 -1.12 7.90 -11.92
C GLU A 175 -2.04 6.77 -12.45
N PRO A 176 -3.09 6.40 -11.70
CA PRO A 176 -4.05 5.37 -12.12
C PRO A 176 -4.64 5.62 -13.52
N GLU A 177 -4.88 6.87 -13.87
CA GLU A 177 -5.41 7.30 -15.18
C GLU A 177 -4.42 7.08 -16.33
N MET A 178 -3.12 7.09 -16.03
CA MET A 178 -2.03 6.79 -16.97
C MET A 178 -1.59 5.32 -16.90
N GLY A 179 -2.35 4.50 -16.18
CA GLY A 179 -2.14 3.06 -16.09
C GLY A 179 -1.14 2.61 -15.04
N GLY A 180 -0.76 3.45 -14.08
CA GLY A 180 0.06 3.03 -12.93
C GLY A 180 -0.76 2.71 -11.67
N LEU A 181 -0.07 2.53 -10.54
CA LEU A 181 -0.67 2.34 -9.21
C LEU A 181 -0.75 3.65 -8.41
N GLY A 182 -0.17 4.74 -8.91
CA GLY A 182 -0.13 6.03 -8.21
C GLY A 182 0.92 6.13 -7.09
N ILE A 183 1.91 5.23 -7.05
CA ILE A 183 3.02 5.35 -6.09
C ILE A 183 3.85 6.59 -6.44
N ARG A 184 3.94 7.55 -5.52
CA ARG A 184 4.78 8.73 -5.74
C ARG A 184 6.25 8.33 -5.83
N LYS A 185 6.93 8.76 -6.89
CA LYS A 185 8.38 8.62 -6.98
C LYS A 185 9.04 9.50 -5.93
N ALA A 186 9.97 8.93 -5.17
CA ALA A 186 10.50 9.58 -3.98
C ALA A 186 11.39 10.77 -4.36
N TYR A 187 12.11 10.68 -5.48
CA TYR A 187 13.00 11.74 -5.94
C TYR A 187 12.22 12.96 -6.46
N GLU A 188 11.22 12.74 -7.30
CA GLU A 188 10.38 13.79 -7.89
C GLU A 188 9.55 14.46 -6.80
N TRP A 189 9.04 13.70 -5.82
CA TRP A 189 8.33 14.29 -4.67
C TRP A 189 9.26 15.10 -3.77
N ASN A 190 10.51 14.66 -3.58
CA ASN A 190 11.52 15.38 -2.83
C ASN A 190 11.88 16.72 -3.52
N ILE A 191 12.04 16.72 -4.85
CA ILE A 191 12.23 17.96 -5.62
C ILE A 191 11.03 18.89 -5.44
N ALA A 192 9.80 18.39 -5.65
CA ALA A 192 8.58 19.20 -5.50
C ALA A 192 8.39 19.73 -4.06
N SER A 193 8.88 19.01 -3.06
CA SER A 193 8.84 19.46 -1.67
C SER A 193 9.82 20.61 -1.42
N VAL A 194 11.03 20.52 -1.95
CA VAL A 194 12.06 21.56 -1.80
C VAL A 194 11.75 22.80 -2.63
N GLU A 195 11.04 22.63 -3.75
CA GLU A 195 10.50 23.70 -4.57
C GLU A 195 9.68 24.72 -3.75
N LYS A 196 8.99 24.28 -2.70
CA LYS A 196 8.26 25.15 -1.77
C LYS A 196 9.10 26.30 -1.20
N TYR A 197 10.39 26.05 -0.95
CA TYR A 197 11.28 27.07 -0.40
C TYR A 197 11.69 28.09 -1.48
N ILE A 198 11.85 27.64 -2.71
CA ILE A 198 12.09 28.51 -3.87
C ILE A 198 10.88 29.42 -4.05
N TRP A 199 9.67 28.85 -3.95
CA TRP A 199 8.43 29.61 -3.95
C TRP A 199 8.37 30.67 -2.84
N TRP A 200 8.76 30.33 -1.60
CA TRP A 200 8.81 31.30 -0.50
C TRP A 200 9.76 32.48 -0.77
N ILE A 201 10.91 32.20 -1.38
CA ILE A 201 11.88 33.24 -1.79
C ILE A 201 11.26 34.13 -2.86
N ALA A 202 10.68 33.53 -3.89
CA ALA A 202 10.16 34.24 -5.04
C ALA A 202 8.93 35.10 -4.70
N SER A 203 8.02 34.58 -3.87
CA SER A 203 6.83 35.29 -3.38
C SER A 203 7.15 36.25 -2.23
N LYS A 204 8.42 36.39 -1.82
CA LYS A 204 8.86 37.22 -0.69
C LYS A 204 8.02 37.00 0.58
N LYS A 205 7.69 35.76 0.90
CA LYS A 205 6.89 35.42 2.11
C LYS A 205 7.58 35.97 3.36
N ASP A 206 6.78 36.53 4.27
CA ASP A 206 7.30 37.03 5.54
C ASP A 206 7.71 35.87 6.47
N HIS A 207 8.96 35.44 6.32
CA HIS A 207 9.55 34.36 7.10
C HIS A 207 11.01 34.71 7.38
N LEU A 208 11.47 34.49 8.63
CA LEU A 208 12.84 34.78 9.07
C LEU A 208 13.90 34.16 8.15
N TRP A 209 13.71 32.89 7.78
CA TRP A 209 14.57 32.20 6.81
C TRP A 209 14.62 32.91 5.45
N VAL A 210 13.49 33.39 4.90
CA VAL A 210 13.46 34.12 3.62
C VAL A 210 14.18 35.46 3.75
N LYS A 211 13.97 36.19 4.85
CA LYS A 211 14.69 37.45 5.15
C LYS A 211 16.20 37.22 5.24
N TRP A 212 16.63 36.14 5.91
CA TRP A 212 18.04 35.76 6.03
C TRP A 212 18.67 35.37 4.69
N ILE A 213 17.98 34.53 3.90
CA ILE A 213 18.41 34.17 2.54
C ILE A 213 18.56 35.41 1.66
N ASN A 214 17.59 36.34 1.73
CA ASN A 214 17.65 37.59 1.00
C ASN A 214 18.86 38.44 1.40
N GLY A 215 19.17 38.55 2.69
CA GLY A 215 20.32 39.32 3.18
C GLY A 215 21.68 38.71 2.84
N ILE A 216 21.83 37.38 2.92
CA ILE A 216 23.12 36.70 2.76
C ILE A 216 23.40 36.35 1.29
N TYR A 217 22.45 35.69 0.62
CA TYR A 217 22.66 35.09 -0.69
C TYR A 217 22.17 35.96 -1.85
N LEU A 218 20.99 36.58 -1.74
CA LEU A 218 20.43 37.39 -2.83
C LEU A 218 20.97 38.82 -2.84
N ARG A 219 21.24 39.40 -1.65
CA ARG A 219 21.77 40.76 -1.46
C ARG A 219 21.03 41.82 -2.29
N GLY A 220 19.69 41.70 -2.35
CA GLY A 220 18.82 42.61 -3.11
C GLY A 220 18.70 42.34 -4.61
N LYS A 221 19.36 41.31 -5.16
CA LYS A 221 19.14 40.87 -6.54
C LYS A 221 17.85 40.06 -6.66
N ASP A 222 17.26 40.05 -7.86
CA ASP A 222 16.16 39.14 -8.16
C ASP A 222 16.64 37.68 -8.05
N TRP A 223 15.79 36.83 -7.50
CA TRP A 223 16.07 35.41 -7.35
C TRP A 223 16.23 34.71 -8.71
N ARG A 224 15.60 35.23 -9.78
CA ARG A 224 15.69 34.72 -11.14
C ARG A 224 17.09 34.88 -11.73
N ASP A 225 17.71 36.03 -11.53
CA ASP A 225 19.02 36.38 -12.11
C ASP A 225 20.21 35.86 -11.29
N MET A 226 19.92 35.25 -10.14
CA MET A 226 20.95 34.74 -9.25
C MET A 226 21.62 33.47 -9.79
N LYS A 227 22.95 33.52 -9.93
CA LYS A 227 23.82 32.36 -10.16
C LYS A 227 24.47 31.92 -8.86
N CYS A 228 24.54 30.60 -8.64
CA CYS A 228 25.11 30.03 -7.42
C CYS A 228 26.65 30.11 -7.44
N ASN A 229 27.26 30.65 -6.36
CA ASN A 229 28.73 30.63 -6.21
C ASN A 229 29.19 29.24 -5.73
N VAL A 230 30.31 28.75 -6.25
CA VAL A 230 30.94 27.47 -5.89
C VAL A 230 31.29 27.39 -4.41
N SER A 231 31.61 28.52 -3.76
CA SER A 231 31.89 28.61 -2.32
C SER A 231 30.65 28.55 -1.42
N SER A 232 29.46 28.50 -2.00
CA SER A 232 28.21 28.43 -1.22
C SER A 232 28.01 27.07 -0.56
N THR A 233 27.25 27.07 0.54
CA THR A 233 26.87 25.84 1.24
C THR A 233 26.26 24.82 0.27
N TRP A 234 26.50 23.53 0.54
CA TRP A 234 26.00 22.44 -0.31
C TRP A 234 24.48 22.50 -0.52
N SER A 235 23.73 22.79 0.54
CA SER A 235 22.27 22.92 0.49
C SER A 235 21.82 24.07 -0.41
N TRP A 236 22.53 25.20 -0.40
CA TRP A 236 22.26 26.33 -1.28
C TRP A 236 22.50 26.00 -2.75
N ARG A 237 23.64 25.34 -3.05
CA ARG A 237 23.96 24.88 -4.42
C ARG A 237 22.88 23.94 -4.95
N ARG A 238 22.34 23.07 -4.10
CA ARG A 238 21.28 22.15 -4.51
C ARG A 238 19.93 22.82 -4.73
N MET A 239 19.57 23.82 -3.92
CA MET A 239 18.40 24.67 -4.19
C MET A 239 18.53 25.44 -5.51
N CYS A 240 19.72 26.00 -5.82
CA CYS A 240 19.98 26.61 -7.11
C CYS A 240 19.83 25.63 -8.27
N HIS A 241 20.31 24.39 -8.14
CA HIS A 241 20.14 23.37 -9.18
C HIS A 241 18.66 23.01 -9.39
N VAL A 242 17.85 22.96 -8.33
CA VAL A 242 16.39 22.76 -8.48
C VAL A 242 15.74 23.98 -9.13
N LYS A 243 16.15 25.19 -8.75
CA LYS A 243 15.71 26.44 -9.41
C LYS A 243 15.93 26.38 -10.92
N GLU A 244 17.14 26.02 -11.34
CA GLU A 244 17.51 25.91 -12.75
C GLU A 244 16.72 24.81 -13.48
N ALA A 245 16.56 23.63 -12.85
CA ALA A 245 15.79 22.53 -13.44
C ALA A 245 14.29 22.84 -13.62
N LEU A 246 13.77 23.82 -12.88
CA LEU A 246 12.35 24.21 -12.89
C LEU A 246 12.12 25.58 -13.56
N MET A 247 13.17 26.24 -14.09
CA MET A 247 13.08 27.57 -14.70
C MET A 247 12.06 27.64 -15.83
N ASP A 248 12.00 26.61 -16.68
CA ASP A 248 11.05 26.54 -17.80
C ASP A 248 9.59 26.52 -17.32
N GLY A 249 9.34 25.85 -16.18
CA GLY A 249 8.03 25.89 -15.52
C GLY A 249 7.71 27.26 -14.94
N TYR A 250 8.71 27.94 -14.39
CA TYR A 250 8.53 29.26 -13.79
C TYR A 250 8.18 30.35 -14.80
N MET A 251 8.59 30.23 -16.06
CA MET A 251 8.24 31.19 -17.13
C MET A 251 6.75 31.14 -17.54
N GLY A 252 6.02 30.08 -17.17
CA GLY A 252 4.60 29.91 -17.50
C GLY A 252 3.60 30.39 -16.44
N ASP A 253 4.06 31.00 -15.34
CA ASP A 253 3.26 31.50 -14.20
C ASP A 253 2.23 30.52 -13.58
N TRP A 254 2.23 29.24 -13.94
CA TRP A 254 1.23 28.26 -13.49
C TRP A 254 1.24 28.06 -11.97
N TRP A 255 2.42 28.20 -11.35
CA TRP A 255 2.67 28.08 -9.92
C TRP A 255 2.27 29.34 -9.11
N LEU A 256 2.01 30.47 -9.78
CA LEU A 256 1.47 31.70 -9.17
C LEU A 256 -0.06 31.76 -9.25
N LYS A 257 -0.70 30.95 -10.12
CA LYS A 257 -2.15 30.99 -10.37
C LYS A 257 -2.97 30.10 -9.42
N VAL A 258 -2.34 29.15 -8.72
CA VAL A 258 -3.00 28.32 -7.70
C VAL A 258 -3.04 29.13 -6.41
N GLY A 259 -4.24 29.61 -6.03
CA GLY A 259 -4.48 30.70 -5.10
C GLY A 259 -3.49 30.84 -3.96
N ASN A 260 -2.73 31.95 -3.93
CA ASN A 260 -1.82 32.46 -2.90
C ASN A 260 -0.84 31.49 -2.18
N GLU A 261 -0.88 30.17 -2.42
CA GLU A 261 -0.12 29.17 -1.68
C GLU A 261 0.38 28.03 -2.57
N TYR A 262 1.64 27.67 -2.39
CA TYR A 262 2.27 26.56 -3.08
C TYR A 262 1.80 25.20 -2.56
N SER A 263 1.44 24.32 -3.49
CA SER A 263 1.08 22.92 -3.23
C SER A 263 2.11 21.97 -3.84
N VAL A 264 2.74 21.15 -2.98
CA VAL A 264 3.73 20.13 -3.39
C VAL A 264 3.14 19.14 -4.39
N GLN A 265 1.84 18.83 -4.27
CA GLN A 265 1.15 17.94 -5.19
C GLN A 265 1.14 18.48 -6.62
N HIS A 266 0.88 19.78 -6.80
CA HIS A 266 0.87 20.40 -8.12
C HIS A 266 2.29 20.46 -8.71
N GLY A 267 3.29 20.79 -7.89
CA GLY A 267 4.71 20.70 -8.29
C GLY A 267 5.10 19.30 -8.76
N TYR A 268 4.67 18.26 -8.03
CA TYR A 268 4.90 16.88 -8.42
C TYR A 268 4.19 16.48 -9.72
N GLN A 269 2.95 16.93 -9.92
CA GLN A 269 2.20 16.66 -11.16
C GLN A 269 2.84 17.37 -12.37
N TRP A 270 3.36 18.58 -12.17
CA TRP A 270 4.10 19.29 -13.21
C TRP A 270 5.41 18.58 -13.58
N LEU A 271 6.18 18.14 -12.57
CA LEU A 271 7.40 17.34 -12.81
C LEU A 271 7.14 16.03 -13.55
N ASN A 272 5.94 15.48 -13.43
CA ASN A 272 5.52 14.25 -14.09
C ASN A 272 4.52 14.51 -15.24
N CYS A 273 4.43 15.75 -15.75
CA CYS A 273 3.53 16.06 -16.84
C CYS A 273 3.98 15.36 -18.14
N GLY A 274 3.04 14.93 -18.98
CA GLY A 274 3.33 14.30 -20.28
C GLY A 274 3.03 12.81 -20.40
N GLY A 275 2.20 12.22 -19.53
CA GLY A 275 1.70 10.86 -19.69
C GLY A 275 0.46 10.78 -20.57
N THR A 276 0.35 9.71 -21.37
CA THR A 276 -0.87 9.38 -22.11
C THR A 276 -1.89 8.74 -21.19
N ILE A 277 -3.10 9.29 -21.14
CA ILE A 277 -4.24 8.68 -20.43
C ILE A 277 -4.58 7.37 -21.14
N VAL A 278 -4.67 6.28 -20.38
CA VAL A 278 -5.00 4.97 -20.95
C VAL A 278 -6.53 4.79 -21.01
N PRO A 279 -7.10 4.34 -22.14
CA PRO A 279 -8.55 4.16 -22.28
C PRO A 279 -9.16 3.22 -21.23
N TRP A 280 -8.39 2.22 -20.80
CA TRP A 280 -8.80 1.21 -19.82
C TRP A 280 -8.63 1.65 -18.36
N GLY A 281 -8.04 2.83 -18.08
CA GLY A 281 -7.73 3.27 -16.71
C GLY A 281 -8.97 3.38 -15.83
N GLN A 282 -10.03 4.01 -16.36
CA GLN A 282 -11.32 4.12 -15.66
C GLN A 282 -12.01 2.77 -15.48
N PHE A 283 -11.76 1.81 -16.38
CA PHE A 283 -12.31 0.47 -16.26
C PHE A 283 -11.67 -0.31 -15.11
N VAL A 284 -10.33 -0.28 -15.01
CA VAL A 284 -9.57 -0.96 -13.96
C VAL A 284 -9.82 -0.33 -12.59
N TRP A 285 -9.82 1.01 -12.51
CA TRP A 285 -9.88 1.75 -11.24
C TRP A 285 -11.29 2.19 -10.85
N ASN A 286 -12.32 1.51 -11.36
CA ASN A 286 -13.71 1.83 -11.04
C ASN A 286 -14.02 1.63 -9.54
N ARG A 287 -15.03 2.33 -9.00
CA ARG A 287 -15.38 2.27 -7.57
C ARG A 287 -16.01 0.95 -7.11
N LEU A 288 -16.54 0.14 -8.03
CA LEU A 288 -17.34 -1.05 -7.74
C LEU A 288 -16.49 -2.31 -7.56
N GLY A 289 -15.31 -2.38 -8.19
CA GLY A 289 -14.40 -3.53 -8.05
C GLY A 289 -13.72 -3.55 -6.68
N LEU A 290 -13.50 -4.73 -6.10
CA LEU A 290 -12.71 -4.85 -4.87
C LEU A 290 -11.23 -4.50 -5.14
N PRO A 291 -10.45 -4.05 -4.16
CA PRO A 291 -9.04 -3.68 -4.37
C PRO A 291 -8.23 -4.80 -5.04
N ARG A 292 -8.36 -6.04 -4.54
CA ARG A 292 -7.73 -7.25 -5.08
C ARG A 292 -7.97 -7.43 -6.57
N GLN A 293 -9.22 -7.23 -6.92
CA GLN A 293 -9.77 -7.42 -8.22
C GLN A 293 -9.23 -6.37 -9.21
N ARG A 294 -9.22 -5.10 -8.82
CA ARG A 294 -8.62 -4.01 -9.62
C ARG A 294 -7.14 -4.26 -9.93
N PHE A 295 -6.38 -4.75 -8.94
CA PHE A 295 -4.96 -5.07 -9.13
C PHE A 295 -4.73 -6.18 -10.16
N ILE A 296 -5.59 -7.22 -10.17
CA ILE A 296 -5.51 -8.29 -11.16
C ILE A 296 -5.88 -7.77 -12.55
N ALA A 297 -6.96 -7.00 -12.66
CA ALA A 297 -7.35 -6.37 -13.92
C ALA A 297 -6.23 -5.47 -14.46
N TRP A 298 -5.56 -4.71 -13.59
CA TRP A 298 -4.38 -3.91 -13.93
C TRP A 298 -3.23 -4.78 -14.47
N MET A 299 -2.92 -5.90 -13.81
CA MET A 299 -1.90 -6.86 -14.27
C MET A 299 -2.24 -7.49 -15.62
N VAL A 300 -3.53 -7.74 -15.90
CA VAL A 300 -4.02 -8.23 -17.20
C VAL A 300 -3.85 -7.16 -18.29
N MET A 301 -4.19 -5.90 -18.01
CA MET A 301 -4.01 -4.80 -18.96
C MET A 301 -2.54 -4.59 -19.34
N HIS A 302 -1.61 -4.80 -18.41
CA HIS A 302 -0.17 -4.76 -18.68
C HIS A 302 0.38 -6.05 -19.31
N GLN A 303 -0.44 -7.09 -19.49
CA GLN A 303 -0.02 -8.41 -19.94
C GLN A 303 1.09 -9.01 -19.07
N ARG A 304 0.98 -8.82 -17.75
CA ARG A 304 1.98 -9.24 -16.75
C ARG A 304 1.46 -10.25 -15.75
N LEU A 305 0.23 -10.74 -15.92
CA LEU A 305 -0.33 -11.81 -15.08
C LEU A 305 0.53 -13.09 -15.19
N TYR A 306 0.76 -13.76 -14.05
CA TYR A 306 1.54 -15.00 -13.98
C TYR A 306 0.72 -16.22 -14.40
N THR A 307 0.44 -16.35 -15.70
CA THR A 307 -0.20 -17.55 -16.25
C THR A 307 0.82 -18.68 -16.42
N LYS A 308 0.38 -19.94 -16.46
CA LYS A 308 1.30 -21.08 -16.69
C LYS A 308 2.09 -20.94 -17.99
N ALA A 309 1.50 -20.41 -19.07
CA ALA A 309 2.27 -20.14 -20.30
C ALA A 309 3.41 -19.14 -20.08
N ARG A 310 3.22 -18.15 -19.19
CA ARG A 310 4.25 -17.18 -18.84
C ARG A 310 5.30 -17.80 -17.92
N LEU A 311 4.88 -18.61 -16.94
CA LEU A 311 5.79 -19.29 -16.02
C LEU A 311 6.66 -20.32 -16.75
N ALA A 312 6.11 -21.05 -17.71
CA ALA A 312 6.85 -21.97 -18.57
C ALA A 312 7.98 -21.28 -19.34
N ARG A 313 7.77 -20.03 -19.80
CA ARG A 313 8.85 -19.23 -20.43
C ARG A 313 9.99 -18.87 -19.49
N PHE A 314 9.73 -18.87 -18.18
CA PHE A 314 10.73 -18.67 -17.14
C PHE A 314 11.31 -19.98 -16.60
N GLY A 315 10.98 -21.13 -17.21
CA GLY A 315 11.41 -22.45 -16.74
C GLY A 315 10.76 -22.87 -15.42
N VAL A 316 9.61 -22.28 -15.07
CA VAL A 316 8.87 -22.59 -13.83
C VAL A 316 7.60 -23.37 -14.20
N GLY A 317 7.53 -24.63 -13.76
CA GLY A 317 6.37 -25.52 -13.94
C GLY A 317 6.62 -26.68 -14.91
N ASN A 318 5.79 -27.72 -14.81
CA ASN A 318 5.90 -28.96 -15.60
C ASN A 318 5.12 -28.91 -16.92
N ASP A 319 4.11 -28.04 -17.01
CA ASP A 319 3.27 -27.86 -18.20
C ASP A 319 2.84 -26.40 -18.36
N SER A 320 2.36 -26.07 -19.56
CA SER A 320 1.72 -24.79 -19.86
C SER A 320 0.20 -24.91 -20.01
N LEU A 321 -0.40 -26.04 -19.62
CA LEU A 321 -1.82 -26.34 -19.85
C LEU A 321 -2.70 -25.61 -18.84
N CYS A 322 -3.80 -25.04 -19.32
CA CYS A 322 -4.82 -24.36 -18.54
C CYS A 322 -5.30 -25.25 -17.39
N CYS A 323 -5.20 -24.78 -16.16
CA CYS A 323 -5.62 -25.59 -15.01
C CYS A 323 -7.14 -25.81 -14.92
N LEU A 324 -7.95 -25.08 -15.70
CA LEU A 324 -9.40 -25.26 -15.73
C LEU A 324 -9.88 -26.31 -16.72
N CYS A 325 -9.38 -26.27 -17.95
CA CYS A 325 -9.85 -27.15 -19.01
C CYS A 325 -8.83 -28.21 -19.39
N ALA A 326 -7.57 -28.10 -18.97
CA ALA A 326 -6.46 -28.99 -19.32
C ALA A 326 -6.18 -29.17 -20.83
N ASP A 327 -6.98 -28.56 -21.72
CA ASP A 327 -6.94 -28.80 -23.17
C ASP A 327 -6.10 -27.79 -23.98
N ALA A 328 -5.79 -26.62 -23.43
CA ALA A 328 -5.12 -25.55 -24.16
C ALA A 328 -4.10 -24.80 -23.30
N VAL A 329 -3.21 -24.05 -23.93
CA VAL A 329 -2.16 -23.28 -23.26
C VAL A 329 -2.78 -22.16 -22.42
N GLU A 330 -2.37 -22.04 -21.16
CA GLU A 330 -2.87 -21.03 -20.22
C GLU A 330 -2.31 -19.64 -20.53
N THR A 331 -2.88 -18.97 -21.53
CA THR A 331 -2.67 -17.54 -21.76
C THR A 331 -3.73 -16.73 -21.01
N GLN A 332 -3.50 -15.44 -20.77
CA GLN A 332 -4.51 -14.59 -20.14
C GLN A 332 -5.80 -14.51 -20.97
N VAL A 333 -5.69 -14.54 -22.30
CA VAL A 333 -6.85 -14.52 -23.21
C VAL A 333 -7.63 -15.83 -23.06
N HIS A 334 -6.92 -16.95 -23.08
CA HIS A 334 -7.54 -18.25 -22.86
C HIS A 334 -8.21 -18.33 -21.49
N LEU A 335 -7.48 -17.95 -20.44
CA LEU A 335 -7.92 -18.00 -19.04
C LEU A 335 -9.26 -17.30 -18.83
N PHE A 336 -9.40 -16.07 -19.33
CA PHE A 336 -10.59 -15.26 -19.08
C PHE A 336 -11.69 -15.45 -20.14
N PHE A 337 -11.33 -15.72 -21.40
CA PHE A 337 -12.27 -15.58 -22.53
C PHE A 337 -12.45 -16.83 -23.40
N GLU A 338 -11.42 -17.64 -23.62
CA GLU A 338 -11.51 -18.78 -24.55
C GLU A 338 -11.77 -20.11 -23.85
N CYS A 339 -11.34 -20.26 -22.60
CA CYS A 339 -11.50 -21.48 -21.82
C CYS A 339 -12.99 -21.83 -21.68
N ILE A 340 -13.32 -23.10 -21.94
CA ILE A 340 -14.68 -23.62 -21.94
C ILE A 340 -15.36 -23.42 -20.58
N TYR A 341 -14.64 -23.71 -19.49
CA TYR A 341 -15.11 -23.46 -18.13
C TYR A 341 -15.41 -21.97 -17.94
N SER A 342 -14.45 -21.11 -18.31
CA SER A 342 -14.61 -19.67 -18.23
C SER A 342 -15.83 -19.17 -18.99
N ARG A 343 -16.07 -19.63 -20.22
CA ARG A 343 -17.24 -19.23 -21.01
C ARG A 343 -18.56 -19.65 -20.35
N LYS A 344 -18.62 -20.86 -19.78
CA LYS A 344 -19.81 -21.34 -19.05
C LYS A 344 -20.12 -20.45 -17.84
N CYS A 345 -19.12 -20.10 -17.03
CA CYS A 345 -19.32 -19.19 -15.89
C CYS A 345 -19.85 -17.82 -16.33
N ILE A 346 -19.32 -17.29 -17.44
CA ILE A 346 -19.76 -16.03 -18.03
C ILE A 346 -21.24 -16.09 -18.42
N GLN A 347 -21.65 -17.17 -19.09
CA GLN A 347 -23.04 -17.37 -19.51
C GLN A 347 -23.99 -17.45 -18.31
N ILE A 348 -23.63 -18.21 -17.26
CA ILE A 348 -24.44 -18.32 -16.03
C ILE A 348 -24.60 -16.95 -15.36
N PHE A 349 -23.52 -16.17 -15.31
CA PHE A 349 -23.54 -14.84 -14.71
C PHE A 349 -24.38 -13.84 -15.51
N LEU A 350 -24.25 -13.82 -16.84
CA LEU A 350 -25.06 -12.97 -17.72
C LEU A 350 -26.55 -13.31 -17.61
N ALA A 351 -26.89 -14.60 -17.52
CA ALA A 351 -28.26 -15.04 -17.28
C ALA A 351 -28.80 -14.52 -15.95
N LYS A 352 -27.99 -14.49 -14.87
CA LYS A 352 -28.38 -13.92 -13.57
C LYS A 352 -28.58 -12.40 -13.59
N LEU A 353 -27.90 -11.70 -14.49
CA LEU A 353 -28.04 -10.25 -14.67
C LEU A 353 -29.17 -9.85 -15.62
N GLY A 354 -29.95 -10.81 -16.14
CA GLY A 354 -31.05 -10.53 -17.05
C GLY A 354 -30.62 -10.28 -18.50
N HIS A 355 -29.36 -10.55 -18.85
CA HIS A 355 -28.88 -10.50 -20.24
C HIS A 355 -29.03 -11.89 -20.86
N PHE A 356 -30.20 -12.15 -21.46
CA PHE A 356 -30.58 -13.48 -21.94
C PHE A 356 -30.25 -13.78 -23.41
N ASP A 357 -29.89 -12.77 -24.21
CA ASP A 357 -29.66 -12.99 -25.64
C ASP A 357 -28.18 -13.07 -26.01
N GLY A 358 -27.88 -14.13 -26.76
CA GLY A 358 -26.56 -14.57 -27.15
C GLY A 358 -25.76 -13.54 -27.95
N VAL A 359 -24.45 -13.78 -27.95
CA VAL A 359 -23.45 -13.04 -28.72
C VAL A 359 -23.18 -11.62 -28.20
N LEU A 360 -23.09 -11.45 -26.88
CA LEU A 360 -22.06 -10.53 -26.36
C LEU A 360 -20.72 -11.18 -26.65
N LYS A 361 -20.10 -10.78 -27.77
CA LYS A 361 -18.69 -11.05 -28.03
C LYS A 361 -17.87 -10.25 -27.03
N LEU A 362 -17.91 -10.66 -25.77
CA LEU A 362 -17.14 -10.08 -24.68
C LEU A 362 -15.64 -9.99 -25.00
N PRO A 363 -15.04 -10.96 -25.74
CA PRO A 363 -13.68 -10.80 -26.25
C PRO A 363 -13.57 -9.59 -27.18
N GLU A 364 -14.48 -9.40 -28.15
CA GLU A 364 -14.45 -8.23 -29.05
C GLU A 364 -14.81 -6.94 -28.32
N VAL A 365 -15.75 -6.93 -27.37
CA VAL A 365 -16.07 -5.74 -26.58
C VAL A 365 -14.90 -5.34 -25.68
N ILE A 366 -14.10 -6.27 -25.16
CA ILE A 366 -12.94 -5.97 -24.31
C ILE A 366 -11.68 -5.74 -25.16
N VAL A 367 -11.50 -6.44 -26.28
CA VAL A 367 -10.38 -6.27 -27.23
C VAL A 367 -10.52 -4.99 -28.05
N ASP A 368 -11.73 -4.64 -28.49
CA ASP A 368 -12.05 -3.36 -29.16
C ASP A 368 -11.99 -2.19 -28.15
N LYS A 369 -12.38 -2.42 -26.88
CA LYS A 369 -12.19 -1.45 -25.76
C LYS A 369 -10.76 -1.40 -25.19
N MET A 370 -9.94 -2.40 -25.44
CA MET A 370 -8.48 -2.35 -25.24
C MET A 370 -7.81 -1.51 -26.33
N GLY A 371 -8.52 -1.20 -27.43
CA GLY A 371 -8.01 -0.47 -28.59
C GLY A 371 -8.62 0.92 -28.89
N ARG A 372 -9.79 1.30 -28.38
CA ARG A 372 -10.40 2.63 -28.65
C ARG A 372 -11.14 3.26 -27.46
N GLU A 373 -11.22 4.60 -27.49
CA GLU A 373 -11.93 5.49 -26.55
C GLU A 373 -13.36 5.02 -26.23
N ILE A 374 -13.78 5.14 -24.97
CA ILE A 374 -15.09 4.66 -24.51
C ILE A 374 -16.00 5.82 -24.08
N GLN A 375 -17.00 6.09 -24.90
CA GLN A 375 -18.31 6.59 -24.49
C GLN A 375 -19.30 5.40 -24.50
N CYS A 376 -19.55 4.71 -23.38
CA CYS A 376 -20.88 4.09 -23.15
C CYS A 376 -21.10 3.52 -21.73
N ARG A 377 -22.38 3.43 -21.35
CA ARG A 377 -22.98 3.12 -20.03
C ARG A 377 -22.79 1.68 -19.49
N CYS A 378 -22.01 0.81 -20.11
CA CYS A 378 -21.87 -0.61 -19.74
C CYS A 378 -20.78 -0.89 -18.67
N ARG A 379 -20.60 0.01 -17.68
CA ARG A 379 -19.46 -0.04 -16.72
C ARG A 379 -19.49 -1.18 -15.70
N ALA A 380 -20.65 -1.77 -15.39
CA ALA A 380 -20.81 -2.74 -14.31
C ALA A 380 -20.45 -4.20 -14.71
N VAL A 381 -20.81 -4.60 -15.93
CA VAL A 381 -20.84 -6.02 -16.33
C VAL A 381 -19.45 -6.62 -16.54
N VAL A 382 -18.48 -5.81 -16.99
CA VAL A 382 -17.13 -6.28 -17.34
C VAL A 382 -16.21 -6.33 -16.11
N SER A 383 -16.45 -5.47 -15.10
CA SER A 383 -15.70 -5.55 -13.86
C SER A 383 -16.11 -6.78 -13.07
N GLU A 384 -17.38 -7.06 -12.78
CA GLU A 384 -17.74 -8.30 -12.05
C GLU A 384 -17.24 -9.59 -12.73
N HIS A 385 -17.12 -9.56 -14.06
CA HIS A 385 -16.73 -10.68 -14.93
C HIS A 385 -15.32 -11.27 -14.71
N VAL A 386 -14.31 -10.40 -14.63
CA VAL A 386 -12.91 -10.81 -14.40
C VAL A 386 -12.70 -11.16 -12.92
N LEU A 387 -13.59 -10.64 -12.07
CA LEU A 387 -13.36 -10.42 -10.67
C LEU A 387 -14.04 -11.46 -9.76
N ALA A 388 -15.23 -11.95 -10.14
CA ALA A 388 -15.90 -13.07 -9.45
C ALA A 388 -15.14 -14.40 -9.63
N LYS A 389 -14.46 -14.59 -10.76
CA LYS A 389 -13.73 -15.82 -11.05
C LYS A 389 -12.47 -16.00 -10.20
N TYR A 390 -11.78 -14.93 -9.81
CA TYR A 390 -10.50 -15.10 -9.12
C TYR A 390 -10.63 -15.50 -7.64
N ASP A 391 -11.75 -15.18 -6.99
CA ASP A 391 -11.97 -15.57 -5.59
C ASP A 391 -12.25 -17.08 -5.45
N GLU A 392 -12.89 -17.73 -6.43
CA GLU A 392 -12.96 -19.21 -6.49
C GLU A 392 -11.60 -19.85 -6.80
N TRP A 393 -10.76 -19.19 -7.61
CA TRP A 393 -9.46 -19.70 -8.03
C TRP A 393 -8.40 -19.70 -6.92
N VAL A 394 -8.37 -18.68 -6.07
CA VAL A 394 -7.39 -18.56 -4.98
C VAL A 394 -7.65 -19.56 -3.87
N ILE A 395 -8.93 -19.90 -3.67
CA ILE A 395 -9.32 -20.89 -2.68
C ILE A 395 -8.84 -22.29 -3.10
N HIS A 396 -8.68 -22.56 -4.41
CA HIS A 396 -8.29 -23.87 -4.92
C HIS A 396 -6.81 -24.06 -5.28
N LEU A 397 -6.03 -23.00 -5.53
CA LEU A 397 -4.64 -23.14 -6.06
C LEU A 397 -3.49 -22.73 -5.14
N GLY A 398 -3.73 -22.41 -3.87
CA GLY A 398 -2.67 -22.37 -2.84
C GLY A 398 -1.36 -21.66 -3.24
N CYS A 399 -1.42 -20.59 -4.03
CA CYS A 399 -0.28 -19.75 -4.44
C CYS A 399 -0.31 -18.39 -3.75
#